data_AF-A0A7Y6C3H9-F1
#
_entry.id   AF-A0A7Y6C3H9-F1
#
_cell.length_a   1.000
_cell.length_b   1.000
_cell.length_c   1.000
_cell.angle_alpha   90.00
_cell.angle_beta   90.00
_cell.angle_gamma   90.00
#
_symmetry.space_group_name_H-M   'P 1'
#
loop_
_entity.id
_entity.type
_entity.pdbx_description
1 polymer ?
#
loop_
_entity_poly.entity_id
_entity_poly.type
_entity_poly.pdbx_seq_one_letter_code
_entity_poly.pdbx_strand_id
1 'polypeptide(L)' 'MIRTYVQKDLQYVIEAHIRIYREEYNYNDRFAEFITNAVNAFGLSDNDTALALEQEQEA' A
#
# COMPACT_ATOMS: atom_id res chain seq x y z
N MET A 1 -19.33 -1.88 4.84
CA MET A 1 -19.25 -0.45 4.46
C MET A 1 -17.91 -0.24 3.79
N ILE A 2 -17.89 0.26 2.56
CA ILE A 2 -16.64 0.60 1.87
C ILE A 2 -16.28 2.03 2.30
N ARG A 3 -15.15 2.19 2.96
CA ARG A 3 -14.60 3.48 3.38
C ARG A 3 -13.39 3.83 2.52
N THR A 4 -13.17 5.13 2.32
CA THR A 4 -11.99 5.62 1.59
C THR A 4 -10.72 5.15 2.29
N TYR A 5 -9.74 4.75 1.47
CA TYR A 5 -8.42 4.37 1.95
C TYR A 5 -7.76 5.53 2.70
N VAL A 6 -7.16 5.21 3.84
CA VAL A 6 -6.32 6.12 4.62
C VAL A 6 -5.04 5.41 5.02
N GLN A 7 -3.95 6.14 5.21
CA GLN A 7 -2.62 5.55 5.37
C GLN A 7 -2.50 4.56 6.56
N LYS A 8 -3.30 4.75 7.61
CA LYS A 8 -3.42 3.77 8.72
C LYS A 8 -3.92 2.39 8.30
N ASP A 9 -4.56 2.29 7.15
CA ASP A 9 -5.09 1.04 6.60
C ASP A 9 -4.03 0.26 5.80
N LEU A 10 -2.84 0.84 5.54
CA LEU A 10 -1.76 0.23 4.76
C LEU A 10 -1.41 -1.18 5.26
N GLN A 11 -1.19 -1.32 6.57
CA GLN A 11 -0.84 -2.61 7.18
C GLN A 11 -1.97 -3.63 7.02
N TYR A 12 -3.21 -3.21 7.26
CA TYR A 12 -4.38 -4.05 7.07
C TYR A 12 -4.52 -4.54 5.62
N VAL A 13 -4.23 -3.67 4.64
CA VAL A 13 -4.28 -4.02 3.21
C VAL A 13 -3.20 -5.06 2.86
N ILE A 14 -1.97 -4.89 3.36
CA ILE A 14 -0.87 -5.85 3.15
C ILE A 14 -1.25 -7.22 3.73
N GLU A 15 -1.70 -7.28 4.99
CA GLU A 15 -2.09 -8.52 5.64
C GLU A 15 -3.26 -9.22 4.92
N ALA A 16 -4.27 -8.45 4.48
CA ALA A 16 -5.41 -8.99 3.75
C ALA A 16 -4.98 -9.63 2.42
N HIS A 17 -4.11 -8.96 1.65
CA HIS A 17 -3.60 -9.51 0.39
C HIS A 17 -2.81 -10.78 0.63
N ILE A 18 -1.88 -10.79 1.60
CA ILE A 18 -1.09 -11.98 1.94
C ILE A 18 -2.01 -13.15 2.33
N ARG A 19 -3.03 -12.90 3.17
CA ARG A 19 -3.95 -13.94 3.62
C ARG A 19 -4.73 -14.56 2.46
N ILE A 20 -5.37 -13.72 1.63
CA ILE A 20 -6.19 -14.18 0.51
C ILE A 20 -5.35 -14.99 -0.48
N TYR A 21 -4.18 -14.46 -0.86
CA TYR A 21 -3.32 -15.12 -1.84
C TYR A 21 -2.68 -16.41 -1.31
N ARG A 22 -2.35 -16.47 -0.02
CA ARG A 22 -1.87 -17.71 0.61
C ARG A 22 -2.96 -18.77 0.67
N GLU A 23 -4.19 -18.38 1.00
CA GLU A 23 -5.32 -19.31 1.16
C GLU A 23 -5.82 -19.84 -0.19
N GLU A 24 -5.94 -18.97 -1.21
CA GLU A 24 -6.51 -19.34 -2.52
C GLU A 24 -5.49 -19.95 -3.50
N TYR A 25 -4.22 -19.55 -3.40
CA TYR A 25 -3.19 -19.91 -4.39
C TYR A 25 -1.93 -20.53 -3.78
N ASN A 26 -1.90 -20.73 -2.46
CA ASN A 26 -0.76 -21.29 -1.74
C ASN A 26 0.57 -20.57 -2.01
N TYR A 27 0.51 -19.25 -2.20
CA TYR A 27 1.70 -18.43 -2.41
C TYR A 27 2.62 -18.45 -1.17
N ASN A 28 3.92 -18.38 -1.43
CA ASN A 28 5.00 -18.48 -0.44
C ASN A 28 5.42 -17.12 0.12
N ASP A 29 6.27 -17.13 1.14
CA ASP A 29 6.72 -15.91 1.86
C ASP A 29 7.41 -14.88 0.95
N ARG A 30 8.00 -15.33 -0.16
CA ARG A 30 8.56 -14.45 -1.20
C ARG A 30 7.52 -13.58 -1.89
N PHE A 31 6.30 -14.11 -2.07
CA PHE A 31 5.20 -13.34 -2.63
C PHE A 31 4.63 -12.33 -1.62
N ALA A 32 4.67 -12.67 -0.33
CA ALA A 32 4.31 -11.72 0.73
C ALA A 32 5.26 -10.51 0.76
N GLU A 33 6.55 -10.73 0.53
CA GLU A 33 7.56 -9.66 0.40
C GLU A 33 7.26 -8.77 -0.82
N PHE A 34 6.88 -9.37 -1.95
CA PHE A 34 6.46 -8.63 -3.14
C PHE A 34 5.24 -7.72 -2.87
N ILE A 35 4.18 -8.26 -2.26
CA ILE A 35 2.98 -7.49 -1.90
C ILE A 35 3.33 -6.34 -0.95
N THR A 36 4.14 -6.63 0.07
CA THR A 36 4.58 -5.63 1.05
C THR A 36 5.32 -4.48 0.37
N ASN A 37 6.27 -4.79 -0.53
CA ASN A 37 7.03 -3.78 -1.24
C ASN A 37 6.17 -2.97 -2.21
N ALA A 38 5.25 -3.62 -2.95
CA ALA A 38 4.36 -2.95 -3.89
C ALA A 38 3.40 -1.97 -3.19
N VAL A 39 2.78 -2.40 -2.08
CA VAL A 39 1.84 -1.57 -1.33
C VAL A 39 2.56 -0.43 -0.59
N ASN A 40 3.75 -0.67 -0.05
CA ASN A 40 4.57 0.39 0.54
C ASN A 40 5.02 1.42 -0.51
N ALA A 41 5.42 0.99 -1.71
CA ALA A 41 5.77 1.90 -2.79
C ALA A 41 4.58 2.78 -3.20
N PHE A 42 3.37 2.22 -3.26
CA PHE A 42 2.15 2.99 -3.50
C PHE A 42 1.87 4.02 -2.40
N GLY A 43 2.03 3.63 -1.13
CA GLY A 43 1.89 4.55 0.01
C GLY A 43 2.93 5.68 0.04
N LEU A 44 4.12 5.46 -0.54
CA LEU A 44 5.18 6.47 -0.66
C LEU A 44 4.95 7.41 -1.85
N SER A 45 4.46 6.90 -2.98
CA SER A 45 4.16 7.76 -4.14
C SER A 45 3.08 8.81 -3.86
N ASP A 46 2.14 8.53 -2.96
CA ASP A 46 1.16 9.54 -2.50
C ASP A 46 1.83 10.65 -1.67
N ASN A 47 2.87 10.35 -0.89
CA ASN A 47 3.62 11.36 -0.13
C ASN A 47 4.50 12.24 -1.03
N ASP A 48 5.14 11.68 -2.06
CA ASP A 48 5.92 12.48 -3.01
C ASP A 48 5.02 13.39 -3.87
N THR A 49 3.81 12.91 -4.22
CA THR A 49 2.83 13.73 -4.93
C THR A 49 2.25 14.82 -4.03
N ALA A 50 2.01 14.53 -2.74
CA ALA A 50 1.60 15.53 -1.76
C ALA A 50 2.67 16.60 -1.51
N LEU A 51 3.96 16.21 -1.42
CA LEU A 51 5.08 17.14 -1.23
C LEU A 51 5.32 18.04 -2.45
N ALA A 52 5.14 17.50 -3.67
CA ALA A 52 5.28 18.26 -4.92
C ALA A 52 4.19 19.34 -5.07
N LEU A 53 2.97 19.07 -4.60
CA LEU A 53 1.85 20.02 -4.63
C LEU A 53 2.01 21.16 -3.61
N GLU A 54 2.68 20.92 -2.49
CA GLU A 54 2.99 21.98 -1.51
C GLU A 54 4.07 22.95 -2.02
N GLN A 55 5.04 22.47 -2.80
CA GLN A 55 6.12 23.31 -3.34
C GLN A 55 5.68 24.23 -4.49
N GLU A 56 4.62 23.88 -5.23
CA GLU A 56 4.06 24.75 -6.29
C GLU A 56 3.14 25.86 -5.75
N GLN A 57 2.77 25.86 -4.46
CA GLN A 57 1.95 26.91 -3.85
C GLN A 57 2.74 28.05 -3.18
N GLU A 58 4.06 27.89 -3.00
CA GLU A 58 4.96 28.91 -2.42
C GLU A 58 5.85 29.64 -3.45
N ALA A 59 5.67 29.39 -4.76
CA ALA A 59 6.38 30.08 -5.85
C ALA A 59 5.49 31.07 -6.61
#